data_AF-A0A382TDM6-F1
#
_entry.id   AF-A0A382TDM6-F1
#
_cell.length_a   1.000
_cell.length_b   1.000
_cell.length_c   1.000
_cell.angle_alpha   90.00
_cell.angle_beta   90.00
_cell.angle_gamma   90.00
#
_symmetry.space_group_name_H-M   'P 1'
#
loop_
_entity.id
_entity.type
_entity.pdbx_description
1 polymer ?
#
loop_
_entity_poly.entity_id
_entity_poly.type
_entity_poly.pdbx_seq_one_letter_code
_entity_poly.pdbx_strand_id
1 'polypeptide(L)'
;MIALHLLLHSARMQPVLDYLRAHGARFEEELCEYLRMPSVSAQSHHAKDMRATADWLVKHCRAIGLKVKKHITDFHPIVTARTPRMKSGEKRPHFMVYGHYDVQPPEPLHE
;
A
#
# COMPACT_ATOMS: atom_id res chain seq x y z
N MET A 1 7.88 -25.64 5.58
CA MET A 1 7.83 -25.17 4.18
C MET A 1 6.78 -25.85 3.30
N ILE A 2 6.24 -27.02 3.66
CA ILE A 2 5.21 -27.73 2.85
C ILE A 2 3.80 -27.09 3.00
N ALA A 3 3.47 -26.53 4.18
CA ALA A 3 2.14 -25.96 4.44
C ALA A 3 1.83 -24.67 3.64
N LEU A 4 2.84 -23.85 3.33
CA LEU A 4 2.64 -22.64 2.52
C LEU A 4 2.42 -22.98 1.04
N HIS A 5 3.03 -24.08 0.56
CA HIS A 5 2.87 -24.56 -0.81
C HIS A 5 1.49 -25.16 -1.07
N LEU A 6 0.87 -25.82 -0.08
CA LEU A 6 -0.50 -26.36 -0.17
C LEU A 6 -1.59 -25.27 -0.11
N LEU A 7 -1.35 -24.14 0.57
CA LEU A 7 -2.30 -23.03 0.63
C LEU A 7 -2.41 -22.26 -0.70
N LEU A 8 -1.28 -22.10 -1.41
CA LEU A 8 -1.21 -21.45 -2.72
C LEU A 8 -1.87 -22.30 -3.83
N HIS A 9 -2.00 -23.62 -3.64
CA HIS A 9 -2.67 -24.54 -4.56
C HIS A 9 -4.09 -24.94 -4.11
N SER A 10 -4.64 -24.29 -3.09
CA SER A 10 -6.03 -24.54 -2.71
C SER A 10 -6.96 -23.89 -3.74
N ALA A 11 -8.00 -24.61 -4.18
CA ALA A 11 -9.03 -24.09 -5.10
C ALA A 11 -9.66 -22.75 -4.65
N ARG A 12 -9.50 -22.38 -3.37
CA ARG A 12 -9.97 -21.10 -2.80
C ARG A 12 -9.09 -19.90 -3.16
N MET A 13 -7.82 -20.10 -3.50
CA MET A 13 -6.89 -19.02 -3.89
C MET A 13 -6.82 -18.81 -5.39
N GLN A 14 -7.27 -19.78 -6.19
CA GLN A 14 -7.24 -19.68 -7.65
C GLN A 14 -7.89 -18.40 -8.19
N PRO A 15 -9.10 -17.99 -7.73
CA PRO A 15 -9.72 -16.74 -8.20
C PRO A 15 -8.89 -15.49 -7.88
N VAL A 16 -8.18 -15.48 -6.75
CA VAL A 16 -7.28 -14.39 -6.37
C VAL A 16 -6.07 -14.36 -7.30
N LEU A 17 -5.46 -15.51 -7.58
CA LEU A 17 -4.31 -15.61 -8.47
C LEU A 17 -4.68 -15.23 -9.92
N ASP A 18 -5.86 -15.63 -10.40
CA ASP A 18 -6.38 -15.25 -11.71
C ASP A 18 -6.59 -13.74 -11.81
N TYR A 19 -7.20 -13.12 -10.79
CA TYR A 19 -7.34 -11.67 -10.71
C TYR A 19 -5.99 -10.95 -10.74
N LEU A 20 -5.01 -11.43 -9.96
CA LEU A 20 -3.68 -10.84 -9.93
C LEU A 20 -2.99 -10.89 -11.30
N ARG A 21 -3.10 -12.02 -12.01
CA ARG A 21 -2.55 -12.15 -13.37
C ARG A 21 -3.27 -11.27 -14.38
N ALA A 22 -4.60 -11.24 -14.35
CA ALA A 22 -5.41 -10.47 -15.30
C ALA A 22 -5.23 -8.95 -15.18
N HIS A 23 -4.81 -8.46 -14.01
CA HIS A 23 -4.68 -7.03 -13.72
C HIS A 23 -3.23 -6.57 -13.49
N GLY A 24 -2.23 -7.42 -13.75
CA GLY A 24 -0.80 -7.14 -13.52
C GLY A 24 -0.34 -5.79 -14.09
N ALA A 25 -0.62 -5.54 -15.37
CA ALA A 25 -0.23 -4.29 -16.04
C ALA A 25 -0.77 -3.03 -15.34
N ARG A 26 -2.01 -3.07 -14.83
CA ARG A 26 -2.58 -1.96 -14.06
C ARG A 26 -1.84 -1.76 -12.74
N PHE A 27 -1.48 -2.84 -12.04
CA PHE A 27 -0.75 -2.72 -10.78
C PHE A 27 0.66 -2.15 -10.98
N GLU A 28 1.34 -2.54 -12.05
CA GLU A 28 2.64 -1.98 -12.44
C GLU A 28 2.52 -0.49 -12.76
N GLU A 29 1.49 -0.09 -13.50
CA GLU A 29 1.22 1.33 -13.78
C GLU A 29 0.96 2.13 -12.49
N GLU A 30 0.08 1.63 -11.62
CA GLU A 30 -0.21 2.23 -10.30
C GLU A 30 1.05 2.33 -9.43
N LEU A 31 1.93 1.31 -9.47
CA LEU A 31 3.21 1.34 -8.78
C LEU A 31 4.15 2.39 -9.39
N CYS A 32 4.24 2.49 -10.72
CA CYS A 32 5.04 3.51 -11.38
C CYS A 32 4.51 4.93 -11.11
N GLU A 33 3.20 5.13 -11.04
CA GLU A 33 2.60 6.40 -10.58
C GLU A 33 3.06 6.73 -9.15
N TYR A 34 3.00 5.74 -8.27
CA TYR A 34 3.41 5.89 -6.88
C TYR A 34 4.90 6.25 -6.73
N LEU A 35 5.78 5.53 -7.44
CA LEU A 35 7.23 5.71 -7.40
C LEU A 35 7.71 7.05 -7.98
N ARG A 36 6.91 7.73 -8.81
CA ARG A 36 7.24 9.06 -9.34
C ARG A 36 7.15 10.16 -8.28
N MET A 37 6.52 9.91 -7.13
CA MET A 37 6.42 10.89 -6.06
C MET A 37 7.71 10.90 -5.22
N PRO A 38 8.42 12.03 -5.11
CA PRO A 38 9.68 12.09 -4.37
C PRO A 38 9.41 12.25 -2.86
N SER A 39 8.92 11.19 -2.23
CA SER A 39 8.64 11.15 -0.79
C SER A 39 9.91 11.04 0.06
N VAL A 40 10.87 11.95 -0.12
CA VAL A 40 12.16 11.91 0.60
C VAL A 40 12.01 12.56 1.97
N SER A 41 11.92 11.75 3.04
CA SER A 41 11.69 12.24 4.41
C SER A 41 12.90 12.96 5.02
N ALA A 42 14.12 12.59 4.62
CA ALA A 42 15.35 13.17 5.14
C ALA A 42 15.57 14.63 4.72
N GLN A 43 14.84 15.12 3.72
CA GLN A 43 15.04 16.43 3.11
C GLN A 43 13.78 17.30 3.29
N SER A 44 13.87 18.34 4.11
CA SER A 44 12.72 19.17 4.52
C SER A 44 11.98 19.86 3.37
N HIS A 45 12.65 20.10 2.23
CA HIS A 45 12.03 20.70 1.05
C HIS A 45 11.00 19.77 0.38
N HIS A 46 11.10 18.45 0.60
CA HIS A 46 10.13 17.44 0.16
C HIS A 46 8.91 17.31 1.09
N ALA A 47 8.74 18.19 2.08
CA ALA A 47 7.58 18.14 2.99
C ALA A 47 6.23 18.24 2.25
N LYS A 48 6.16 18.94 1.10
CA LYS A 48 4.97 18.98 0.25
C LYS A 48 4.74 17.64 -0.45
N ASP A 49 5.79 17.01 -0.94
CA ASP A 49 5.74 15.72 -1.64
C ASP A 49 5.34 14.59 -0.70
N MET A 50 5.83 14.61 0.54
CA MET A 50 5.38 13.69 1.59
C MET A 50 3.87 13.78 1.84
N ARG A 51 3.31 15.00 1.86
CA ARG A 51 1.85 15.20 2.00
C ARG A 51 1.09 14.73 0.76
N ALA A 52 1.60 15.04 -0.44
CA ALA A 52 1.00 14.61 -1.69
C ALA A 52 0.98 13.08 -1.81
N THR A 53 2.06 12.41 -1.39
CA THR A 53 2.18 10.95 -1.36
C THR A 53 1.18 10.32 -0.40
N ALA A 54 1.03 10.89 0.80
CA ALA A 54 0.00 10.46 1.74
C ALA A 54 -1.42 10.64 1.17
N ASP A 55 -1.68 11.71 0.42
CA ASP A 55 -2.98 11.95 -0.23
C ASP A 55 -3.24 10.97 -1.38
N TRP A 56 -2.21 10.63 -2.15
CA TRP A 56 -2.29 9.59 -3.17
C TRP A 56 -2.64 8.23 -2.54
N LEU A 57 -1.95 7.84 -1.45
CA LEU A 57 -2.25 6.60 -0.71
C LEU A 57 -3.70 6.57 -0.22
N VAL A 58 -4.19 7.69 0.31
CA VAL A 58 -5.59 7.81 0.75
C VAL A 58 -6.56 7.59 -0.41
N LYS A 59 -6.29 8.21 -1.57
CA LYS A 59 -7.13 8.05 -2.77
C LYS A 59 -7.08 6.61 -3.28
N HIS A 60 -5.89 6.03 -3.43
CA HIS A 60 -5.68 4.68 -3.92
C HIS A 60 -6.36 3.65 -3.01
N CYS A 61 -6.10 3.69 -1.70
CA CYS A 61 -6.73 2.76 -0.75
C CYS A 61 -8.27 2.88 -0.74
N ARG A 62 -8.84 4.08 -0.94
CA ARG A 62 -10.29 4.26 -1.08
C ARG A 62 -10.82 3.66 -2.38
N ALA A 63 -10.11 3.83 -3.48
CA ALA A 63 -10.50 3.30 -4.79
C ALA A 63 -10.60 1.76 -4.78
N ILE A 64 -9.72 1.08 -4.04
CA ILE A 64 -9.76 -0.38 -3.87
C ILE A 64 -10.72 -0.85 -2.74
N GLY A 65 -11.54 0.06 -2.19
CA GLY A 65 -12.63 -0.28 -1.26
C GLY A 65 -12.26 -0.34 0.23
N LEU A 66 -11.09 0.19 0.64
CA LEU A 66 -10.72 0.25 2.05
C LEU A 66 -11.32 1.48 2.74
N LYS A 67 -11.55 1.37 4.06
CA LYS A 67 -11.83 2.52 4.93
C LYS A 67 -10.50 3.14 5.35
N VAL A 68 -10.25 4.39 4.94
CA VAL A 68 -8.94 5.03 5.08
C VAL A 68 -9.02 6.32 5.88
N LYS A 69 -8.01 6.55 6.73
CA LYS A 69 -7.81 7.79 7.48
C LYS A 69 -6.36 8.25 7.34
N LYS A 70 -6.18 9.53 7.04
CA LYS A 70 -4.91 10.26 7.15
C LYS A 70 -4.85 10.89 8.53
N HIS A 71 -3.75 10.69 9.25
CA HIS A 71 -3.49 11.27 10.56
C HIS A 71 -2.41 12.33 10.41
N ILE A 72 -2.73 13.55 10.81
CA ILE A 72 -1.74 14.63 10.87
C ILE A 72 -0.91 14.45 12.14
N THR A 73 0.40 14.61 12.00
CA THR A 73 1.40 14.52 13.06
C THR A 73 2.29 15.75 13.00
N ASP A 74 3.19 15.91 13.96
CA ASP A 74 4.19 16.97 13.95
C ASP A 74 5.17 16.87 12.75
N PHE A 75 5.33 15.66 12.18
CA PHE A 75 6.13 15.40 10.98
C PHE A 75 5.26 14.95 9.79
N HIS A 76 5.60 13.82 9.17
CA HIS A 76 4.92 13.32 7.97
C HIS A 76 3.63 12.56 8.34
N PRO A 77 2.54 12.73 7.56
CA PRO A 77 1.27 12.09 7.88
C PRO A 77 1.35 10.56 8.02
N ILE A 78 0.51 9.96 8.85
CA ILE A 78 0.36 8.50 8.89
C ILE A 78 -0.93 8.13 8.16
N VAL A 79 -0.90 7.09 7.34
CA VAL A 79 -2.10 6.57 6.65
C VAL A 79 -2.46 5.22 7.24
N THR A 80 -3.70 5.09 7.71
CA THR A 80 -4.26 3.80 8.14
C THR A 80 -5.40 3.41 7.21
N ALA A 81 -5.40 2.18 6.72
CA ALA A 81 -6.47 1.61 5.91
C ALA A 81 -6.94 0.28 6.52
N ARG A 82 -8.24 0.01 6.44
CA ARG A 82 -8.83 -1.25 6.91
C ARG A 82 -9.90 -1.76 5.97
N THR A 83 -9.98 -3.08 5.81
CA THR A 83 -11.10 -3.70 5.10
C THR A 83 -12.43 -3.41 5.82
N PRO A 84 -13.54 -3.29 5.09
CA PRO A 84 -14.85 -3.18 5.71
C PRO A 84 -15.13 -4.40 6.60
N ARG A 85 -15.69 -4.15 7.79
CA ARG A 85 -16.07 -5.22 8.72
C ARG A 85 -17.17 -6.07 8.08
N MET A 86 -16.97 -7.39 8.01
CA MET A 86 -18.00 -8.31 7.52
C MET A 86 -19.19 -8.37 8.48
N LYS A 87 -20.40 -8.51 7.93
CA LYS A 87 -21.65 -8.54 8.71
C LYS A 87 -21.85 -9.84 9.49
N SER A 88 -21.22 -10.94 9.06
CA SER A 88 -21.30 -12.22 9.75
C SER A 88 -20.49 -12.13 11.04
N GLY A 89 -21.13 -12.26 12.20
CA GLY A 89 -20.52 -12.21 13.55
C GLY A 89 -19.48 -13.29 13.86
N GLU A 90 -18.92 -13.92 12.83
CA GLU A 90 -17.83 -14.88 12.89
C GLU A 90 -16.52 -14.16 13.24
N LYS A 91 -15.86 -14.61 14.32
CA LYS A 91 -14.56 -14.07 14.73
C LYS A 91 -13.49 -14.50 13.72
N ARG A 92 -12.92 -13.54 13.01
CA ARG A 92 -11.75 -13.74 12.13
C ARG A 92 -10.50 -13.13 12.75
N PRO A 93 -9.31 -13.71 12.52
CA PRO A 93 -8.05 -13.10 12.93
C PRO A 93 -7.91 -11.69 12.34
N HIS A 94 -7.34 -10.77 13.12
CA HIS A 94 -7.02 -9.43 12.67
C HIS A 94 -5.54 -9.35 12.32
N PHE A 95 -5.24 -9.04 11.06
CA PHE A 95 -3.86 -8.86 10.58
C PHE A 95 -3.55 -7.38 10.43
N MET A 96 -2.33 -6.98 10.80
CA MET A 96 -1.82 -5.63 10.58
C MET A 96 -0.60 -5.72 9.67
N VAL A 97 -0.64 -5.00 8.56
CA VAL A 97 0.49 -4.82 7.66
C VAL A 97 1.03 -3.42 7.91
N TYR A 98 2.32 -3.34 8.25
CA TYR A 98 3.02 -2.08 8.49
C TYR A 98 4.07 -1.87 7.39
N GLY A 99 4.20 -0.63 6.95
CA GLY A 99 5.21 -0.19 6.00
C GLY A 99 5.39 1.31 6.09
N HIS A 100 6.38 1.81 5.36
CA HIS A 100 6.67 3.22 5.22
C HIS A 100 6.54 3.62 3.74
N TYR A 101 6.31 4.91 3.49
CA TYR A 101 6.12 5.44 2.14
C TYR A 101 7.15 6.52 1.78
N ASP A 102 8.08 6.80 2.70
CA ASP A 102 9.23 7.61 2.42
C ASP A 102 10.35 6.80 1.75
N VAL A 103 11.17 7.50 0.97
CA VAL A 103 12.29 6.94 0.23
C VAL A 103 13.58 7.68 0.57
N GLN A 104 14.70 7.07 0.20
CA GLN A 104 16.00 7.72 0.31
C GLN A 104 16.19 8.73 -0.82
N PRO A 105 17.02 9.77 -0.62
CA PRO A 105 17.48 10.61 -1.70
C PRO A 105 18.20 9.79 -2.79
N PRO A 106 18.14 10.21 -4.06
CA PRO A 106 18.79 9.48 -5.15
C PRO A 106 20.30 9.76 -5.27
N GLU A 107 20.87 10.69 -4.49
CA GLU A 107 22.28 11.07 -4.60
C GLU A 107 23.26 10.00 -4.07
N PRO A 108 24.48 9.93 -4.65
CA PRO A 108 24.97 10.74 -5.77
C PRO A 108 24.51 10.20 -7.14
N LEU A 109 24.07 11.10 -8.01
CA LEU A 109 23.65 10.78 -9.38
C LEU A 109 24.83 10.72 -10.39
N HIS A 110 26.04 10.89 -9.88
CA HIS A 110 27.29 10.88 -10.64
C HIS A 110 28.27 9.94 -9.95
N GLU A 111 28.34 8.71 -10.45
CA GLU A 111 29.44 7.76 -10.23
C GLU A 111 30.15 7.49 -11.56
#